data_AF-A0A3S1MZQ6-F1
#
_entry.id   AF-A0A3S1MZQ6-F1
#
_cell.length_a   1.000
_cell.length_b   1.000
_cell.length_c   1.000
_cell.angle_alpha   90.00
_cell.angle_beta   90.00
_cell.angle_gamma   90.00
#
_symmetry.space_group_name_H-M   'P 1'
#
loop_
_entity.id
_entity.type
_entity.pdbx_description
1 polymer ?
#
loop_
_entity_poly.entity_id
_entity_poly.type
_entity_poly.pdbx_seq_one_letter_code
_entity_poly.pdbx_strand_id
1 'polypeptide(L)'
;MQRFAGPVTAITTIEDGMPCGLMATAVCSLSADPPSLVACINKTATAHDTILRQRFFGVSVLPDTLKAFADHFARAKGADRFEGALW
;
A
#
# COMPACT_ATOMS: atom_id res chain seq x y z
N MET A 1 -18.17 0.22 4.45
CA MET A 1 -18.20 -1.21 4.11
C MET A 1 -17.64 -2.10 5.24
N GLN A 2 -17.96 -1.81 6.52
CA GLN A 2 -17.32 -2.49 7.67
C GLN A 2 -17.59 -4.01 7.77
N ARG A 3 -18.63 -4.52 7.09
CA ARG A 3 -18.99 -5.94 7.05
C ARG A 3 -18.44 -6.70 5.84
N PHE A 4 -17.76 -6.01 4.93
CA PHE A 4 -17.16 -6.63 3.75
C PHE A 4 -15.70 -6.96 4.04
N ALA A 5 -15.41 -8.23 4.25
CA ALA A 5 -14.06 -8.70 4.52
C ALA A 5 -13.19 -8.50 3.28
N GLY A 6 -12.00 -7.96 3.47
CA GLY A 6 -11.01 -7.76 2.42
C GLY A 6 -9.60 -7.99 2.96
N PRO A 7 -8.63 -8.26 2.08
CA PRO A 7 -7.24 -8.41 2.49
C PRO A 7 -6.71 -7.08 3.02
N VAL A 8 -5.76 -7.17 3.94
CA VAL A 8 -4.94 -6.03 4.36
C VAL A 8 -3.72 -6.01 3.46
N THR A 9 -3.52 -4.91 2.73
CA THR A 9 -2.39 -4.75 1.81
C THR A 9 -1.63 -3.47 2.10
N ALA A 10 -0.33 -3.48 1.85
CA ALA A 10 0.48 -2.28 1.76
C ALA A 10 0.66 -1.94 0.28
N ILE A 11 0.33 -0.69 -0.09
CA ILE A 11 0.67 -0.12 -1.39
C ILE A 11 1.92 0.71 -1.20
N THR A 12 2.95 0.45 -1.99
CA THR A 12 4.27 1.06 -1.82
C THR A 12 4.83 1.55 -3.14
N THR A 13 5.64 2.60 -3.09
CA THR A 13 6.42 3.12 -4.21
C THR A 13 7.70 3.72 -3.67
N ILE A 14 8.61 4.14 -4.54
CA ILE A 14 9.88 4.77 -4.16
C ILE A 14 10.07 6.05 -4.97
N GLU A 15 10.55 7.10 -4.30
CA GLU A 15 10.89 8.37 -4.93
C GLU A 15 12.20 8.86 -4.35
N ASP A 16 13.17 9.16 -5.21
CA ASP A 16 14.51 9.60 -4.83
C ASP A 16 15.20 8.70 -3.79
N GLY A 17 14.98 7.38 -3.90
CA GLY A 17 15.53 6.39 -2.97
C GLY A 17 14.79 6.29 -1.63
N MET A 18 13.76 7.10 -1.41
CA MET A 18 12.95 7.09 -0.19
C MET A 18 11.64 6.33 -0.39
N PRO A 19 11.30 5.34 0.45
CA PRO A 19 10.05 4.63 0.35
C PRO A 19 8.85 5.49 0.74
N CYS A 20 7.74 5.29 0.03
CA CYS A 20 6.46 5.91 0.33
C CYS A 20 5.33 4.88 0.18
N GLY A 21 4.30 4.93 1.02
CA GLY A 21 3.22 3.97 0.92
C GLY A 21 2.04 4.21 1.86
N LEU A 22 1.00 3.41 1.68
CA LEU A 22 -0.20 3.40 2.52
C LEU A 22 -0.74 1.98 2.78
N MET A 23 -1.48 1.83 3.87
CA MET A 23 -2.34 0.67 4.08
C MET A 23 -3.61 0.81 3.24
N ALA A 24 -3.97 -0.26 2.53
CA ALA A 24 -5.15 -0.32 1.69
C ALA A 24 -5.89 -1.66 1.82
N THR A 25 -7.21 -1.59 1.75
CA THR A 25 -8.10 -2.76 1.62
C THR A 25 -8.85 -2.76 0.28
N ALA A 26 -8.85 -1.62 -0.42
CA ALA A 26 -9.51 -1.45 -1.72
C ALA A 26 -8.56 -1.83 -2.86
N VAL A 27 -8.17 -3.10 -2.90
CA VAL A 27 -7.34 -3.70 -3.95
C VAL A 27 -8.00 -4.97 -4.46
N CYS A 28 -8.13 -5.13 -5.77
CA CYS A 28 -8.67 -6.34 -6.38
C CYS A 28 -8.07 -6.62 -7.76
N SER A 29 -8.14 -7.88 -8.18
CA SER A 29 -7.80 -8.30 -9.55
C SER A 29 -8.74 -7.62 -10.57
N LEU A 30 -8.18 -7.21 -11.70
CA LEU A 30 -8.91 -6.53 -12.78
C LEU A 30 -9.01 -7.42 -14.03
N SER A 31 -7.90 -7.95 -14.51
CA SER A 31 -7.85 -8.89 -15.64
C SER A 31 -6.81 -9.97 -15.41
N ALA A 32 -7.04 -11.16 -15.96
CA ALA A 32 -6.06 -12.24 -16.03
C ALA A 32 -5.20 -12.15 -17.30
N ASP A 33 -5.70 -11.54 -18.37
CA ASP A 33 -4.98 -11.35 -19.63
C ASP A 33 -5.29 -9.97 -20.24
N PRO A 34 -4.31 -9.04 -20.26
CA PRO A 34 -3.06 -9.11 -19.52
C PRO A 34 -3.31 -9.09 -17.99
N PRO A 35 -2.46 -9.76 -17.18
CA PRO A 35 -2.58 -9.74 -15.73
C PRO A 35 -2.57 -8.30 -15.19
N SER A 36 -3.62 -7.90 -14.49
CA SER A 36 -3.76 -6.56 -13.93
C SER A 36 -4.61 -6.55 -12.66
N LEU A 37 -4.38 -5.52 -11.84
CA LEU A 37 -5.12 -5.23 -10.62
C LEU A 37 -5.47 -3.75 -10.58
N VAL A 38 -6.44 -3.40 -9.75
CA VAL A 38 -6.80 -2.01 -9.46
C VAL A 38 -6.68 -1.75 -7.96
N ALA A 39 -6.21 -0.56 -7.62
CA ALA A 39 -6.13 -0.06 -6.25
C ALA A 39 -6.77 1.32 -6.18
N CYS A 40 -7.69 1.51 -5.23
CA CYS A 40 -8.35 2.79 -5.01
C CYS A 40 -7.60 3.58 -3.93
N ILE A 41 -6.98 4.70 -4.33
CA ILE A 41 -6.17 5.54 -3.44
C ILE A 41 -6.87 6.89 -3.24
N ASN A 42 -6.96 7.33 -1.98
CA ASN A 42 -7.48 8.66 -1.67
C ASN A 42 -6.54 9.74 -2.22
N LYS A 43 -7.08 10.75 -2.93
CA LYS A 43 -6.31 11.86 -3.50
C LYS A 43 -5.55 12.68 -2.47
N THR A 44 -5.99 12.69 -1.21
CA THR A 44 -5.31 13.39 -0.12
C THR A 44 -4.23 12.54 0.56
N ALA A 45 -4.07 11.27 0.17
CA ALA A 45 -3.01 10.42 0.71
C ALA A 45 -1.64 10.90 0.21
N THR A 46 -0.66 10.96 1.11
CA THR A 46 0.71 11.40 0.79
C THR A 46 1.33 10.61 -0.35
N ALA A 47 0.99 9.32 -0.48
CA ALA A 47 1.50 8.44 -1.53
C ALA A 47 0.80 8.62 -2.89
N HIS A 48 -0.37 9.29 -2.96
CA HIS A 48 -1.13 9.44 -4.21
C HIS A 48 -0.31 10.14 -5.29
N ASP A 49 0.22 11.33 -4.97
CA ASP A 49 0.95 12.14 -5.94
C ASP A 49 2.29 11.50 -6.31
N THR A 50 2.96 10.86 -5.35
CA THR A 50 4.18 10.08 -5.62
C THR A 50 3.90 8.93 -6.58
N ILE A 51 2.84 8.14 -6.36
CA ILE A 51 2.46 7.03 -7.26
C ILE A 51 2.15 7.54 -8.67
N LEU A 52 1.45 8.68 -8.79
CA LEU A 52 1.17 9.29 -10.09
C LEU A 52 2.43 9.78 -10.81
N ARG A 53 3.41 10.33 -10.09
CA ARG A 53 4.70 10.74 -10.68
C ARG A 53 5.52 9.54 -11.13
N GLN A 54 5.64 8.52 -10.27
CA GLN A 54 6.49 7.35 -10.52
C GLN A 54 5.89 6.37 -11.53
N ARG A 55 4.56 6.34 -11.68
CA ARG A 55 3.83 5.43 -12.60
C ARG A 55 4.03 3.94 -12.30
N PHE A 56 4.59 3.60 -11.15
CA PHE A 56 4.65 2.24 -10.64
C PHE A 56 4.38 2.23 -9.13
N PHE A 57 3.85 1.10 -8.67
CA PHE A 57 3.65 0.80 -7.26
C PHE A 57 3.69 -0.72 -7.05
N GLY A 58 4.07 -1.14 -5.85
CA GLY A 58 3.97 -2.51 -5.37
C GLY A 58 2.71 -2.70 -4.52
N VAL A 59 2.22 -3.93 -4.49
CA VAL A 59 1.15 -4.38 -3.59
C VAL A 59 1.67 -5.57 -2.81
N SER A 60 1.77 -5.42 -1.50
CA SER A 60 2.15 -6.50 -0.58
C SER A 60 0.95 -6.91 0.26
N VAL A 61 0.50 -8.15 0.12
CA VAL A 61 -0.56 -8.71 0.96
C VAL A 61 0.04 -9.11 2.31
N LEU A 62 -0.52 -8.58 3.41
CA LEU A 62 0.03 -8.83 4.74
C LEU A 62 -0.64 -10.05 5.39
N PRO A 63 0.14 -11.04 5.85
CA PRO A 63 -0.37 -12.11 6.70
C PRO A 63 -0.74 -11.59 8.10
N ASP A 64 -1.54 -12.35 8.85
CA ASP A 64 -1.94 -11.96 10.20
C ASP A 64 -0.73 -11.81 11.15
N THR A 65 0.32 -12.59 10.92
CA THR A 65 1.58 -12.53 11.67
C THR A 65 2.27 -11.16 11.60
N LEU A 66 1.97 -10.35 10.58
CA LEU A 66 2.48 -8.99 10.43
C LEU A 66 1.48 -7.92 10.92
N LYS A 67 0.51 -8.28 11.77
CA LYS A 67 -0.45 -7.34 12.33
C LYS A 67 0.22 -6.14 13.02
N ALA A 68 1.27 -6.37 13.81
CA ALA A 68 1.98 -5.30 14.50
C ALA A 68 2.61 -4.30 13.51
N PHE A 69 3.20 -4.81 12.42
CA PHE A 69 3.71 -3.98 11.34
C PHE A 69 2.58 -3.20 10.65
N ALA A 70 1.46 -3.84 10.33
CA ALA A 70 0.30 -3.18 9.73
C ALA A 70 -0.24 -2.04 10.61
N ASP A 71 -0.33 -2.27 11.92
CA ASP A 71 -0.77 -1.27 12.90
C ASP A 71 0.22 -0.09 13.00
N HIS A 72 1.53 -0.35 12.96
CA HIS A 72 2.58 0.68 12.89
C HIS A 72 2.48 1.49 11.60
N PHE A 73 2.48 0.82 10.45
CA PHE A 73 2.45 1.43 9.12
C PHE A 73 1.22 2.33 8.93
N ALA A 74 0.07 1.95 9.50
CA ALA A 74 -1.14 2.76 9.47
C ALA A 74 -1.04 4.06 10.30
N ARG A 75 -0.29 4.05 11.41
CA ARG A 75 -0.16 5.18 12.35
C ARG A 75 1.01 6.11 12.01
N ALA A 76 2.13 5.54 11.58
CA ALA A 76 3.35 6.27 11.24
C ALA A 76 3.15 7.17 10.01
N LYS A 77 4.06 8.12 9.81
CA LYS A 77 4.03 9.09 8.71
C LYS A 77 5.34 9.05 7.93
N GLY A 78 5.27 9.30 6.63
CA GLY A 78 6.46 9.37 5.78
C GLY A 78 7.29 8.08 5.83
N ALA A 79 8.61 8.24 5.91
CA ALA A 79 9.59 7.16 5.92
C ALA A 79 9.51 6.27 7.17
N ASP A 80 9.04 6.79 8.30
CA ASP A 80 8.92 6.04 9.57
C ASP A 80 8.02 4.80 9.44
N ARG A 81 7.14 4.78 8.43
CA ARG A 81 6.31 3.62 8.09
C ARG A 81 7.12 2.36 7.80
N PHE A 82 8.32 2.53 7.27
CA PHE A 82 9.20 1.45 6.84
C PHE A 82 10.23 1.06 7.91
N GLU A 83 10.18 1.70 9.09
CA GLU A 83 11.05 1.37 10.21
C GLU A 83 10.81 -0.08 10.67
N GLY A 84 11.89 -0.86 10.79
CA GLY A 84 11.83 -2.27 11.20
C GLY A 84 11.33 -3.24 10.13
N ALA A 85 10.99 -2.77 8.93
CA ALA A 85 10.71 -3.63 7.78
C ALA A 85 11.97 -3.84 6.93
N LEU A 86 12.11 -5.05 6.37
CA LEU A 86 13.03 -5.28 5.27
C LEU A 86 12.37 -4.70 4.01
N TRP A 87 12.77 -3.48 3.64
CA TRP A 87 12.35 -2.77 2.44
C TRP A 87 13.53 -2.65 1.47
#